data_AF-A0AAV5FEU0-F1
#
_entry.id   AF-A0AAV5FEU0-F1
#
_cell.length_a   1.000
_cell.length_b   1.000
_cell.length_c   1.000
_cell.angle_alpha   90.00
_cell.angle_beta   90.00
_cell.angle_gamma   90.00
#
_symmetry.space_group_name_H-M   'P 1'
#
loop_
_entity.id
_entity.type
_entity.pdbx_description
1 polymer ?
#
loop_
_entity_poly.entity_id
_entity_poly.type
_entity_poly.pdbx_seq_one_letter_code
_entity_poly.pdbx_strand_id
1 'polypeptide(L)'
;MEEVAGEEETFYFRAIRKSIMLKSSDGMLFQVSKEAVRLSVLLANMIDEGCVGSIIPLLNVDGRSLATVIEYCNKHADAAAAKPGADEGSSSSSSGASGEALEEWDRKLIDGLSMDALYDLINAANFLNVKELLGAACQKVADMIKSMTPEQVRRMFGMANDFTKEEEEEIRKETSWAFDE
;
A
#
# COMPACT_ATOMS: atom_id res chain seq x y z
N MET A 1 -25.66 -36.28 -16.99
CA MET A 1 -24.43 -35.47 -17.12
C MET A 1 -24.73 -33.96 -17.07
N GLU A 2 -25.96 -33.56 -16.72
CA GLU A 2 -26.45 -32.16 -16.80
C GLU A 2 -26.51 -31.48 -15.42
N GLU A 3 -26.40 -32.23 -14.32
CA GLU A 3 -26.39 -31.68 -12.95
C GLU A 3 -25.08 -30.98 -12.56
N VAL A 4 -23.96 -31.30 -13.22
CA VAL A 4 -22.64 -30.73 -12.90
C VAL A 4 -22.55 -29.26 -13.32
N ALA A 5 -23.25 -28.85 -14.38
CA ALA A 5 -23.22 -27.47 -14.88
C ALA A 5 -23.92 -26.47 -13.94
N GLY A 6 -25.00 -26.88 -13.28
CA GLY A 6 -25.73 -26.02 -12.35
C GLY A 6 -25.02 -25.80 -11.01
N GLU A 7 -24.29 -26.81 -10.52
CA GLU A 7 -23.47 -26.69 -9.32
C GLU A 7 -22.21 -25.86 -9.57
N GLU A 8 -21.56 -26.02 -10.73
CA GLU A 8 -20.43 -25.16 -11.12
C GLU A 8 -20.87 -23.70 -11.31
N GLU A 9 -21.98 -23.42 -12.00
CA GLU A 9 -22.49 -22.06 -12.14
C GLU A 9 -22.87 -21.44 -10.80
N THR A 10 -23.58 -22.16 -9.93
CA THR A 10 -23.96 -21.63 -8.60
C THR A 10 -22.74 -21.41 -7.69
N PHE A 11 -21.73 -22.27 -7.79
CA PHE A 11 -20.44 -22.07 -7.12
C PHE A 11 -19.71 -20.84 -7.67
N TYR A 12 -19.70 -20.66 -9.00
CA TYR A 12 -19.11 -19.50 -9.69
C TYR A 12 -19.80 -18.19 -9.27
N PHE A 13 -21.14 -18.16 -9.27
CA PHE A 13 -21.92 -17.00 -8.80
C PHE A 13 -21.69 -16.72 -7.30
N ARG A 14 -21.55 -17.75 -6.47
CA ARG A 14 -21.25 -17.61 -5.04
C ARG A 14 -19.83 -17.11 -4.80
N ALA A 15 -18.86 -17.54 -5.60
CA ALA A 15 -17.48 -17.07 -5.57
C ALA A 15 -17.39 -15.60 -6.02
N ILE A 16 -18.10 -15.22 -7.09
CA ILE A 16 -18.20 -13.82 -7.56
C ILE A 16 -18.81 -12.93 -6.48
N ARG A 17 -19.80 -13.40 -5.70
CA ARG A 17 -20.37 -12.59 -4.59
C ARG A 17 -19.37 -12.28 -3.46
N LYS A 18 -18.25 -13.00 -3.38
CA LYS A 18 -17.21 -12.79 -2.36
C LYS A 18 -16.00 -12.02 -2.88
N SER A 19 -15.93 -11.74 -4.18
CA SER A 19 -14.82 -11.06 -4.82
C SER A 19 -15.26 -9.87 -5.65
N ILE A 20 -14.36 -8.93 -5.90
CA ILE A 20 -14.58 -7.76 -6.74
C ILE A 20 -13.52 -7.76 -7.84
N MET A 21 -13.91 -7.27 -9.01
CA MET A 21 -13.01 -7.10 -10.14
C MET A 21 -12.55 -5.64 -10.19
N LEU A 22 -11.25 -5.42 -10.06
CA LEU A 22 -10.61 -4.12 -10.26
C LEU A 22 -9.95 -4.11 -11.64
N LYS A 23 -10.04 -3.00 -12.35
CA LYS A 23 -9.34 -2.79 -13.63
C LYS A 23 -8.33 -1.65 -13.49
N SER A 24 -7.05 -1.92 -13.66
CA SER A 24 -6.01 -0.89 -13.63
C SER A 24 -6.05 0.02 -14.87
N SER A 25 -5.29 1.11 -14.82
CA SER A 25 -5.19 2.13 -15.88
C SER A 25 -4.62 1.57 -17.19
N ASP A 26 -3.71 0.60 -17.11
CA ASP A 26 -3.15 -0.17 -18.23
C ASP A 26 -4.05 -1.34 -18.69
N GLY A 27 -5.23 -1.47 -18.07
CA GLY A 27 -6.28 -2.39 -18.50
C GLY A 27 -6.19 -3.81 -17.94
N MET A 28 -5.25 -4.09 -17.04
CA MET A 28 -5.18 -5.37 -16.34
C MET A 28 -6.36 -5.55 -15.38
N LEU A 29 -6.82 -6.80 -15.21
CA LEU A 29 -7.95 -7.14 -14.35
C LEU A 29 -7.45 -7.93 -13.14
N PHE A 30 -7.94 -7.56 -11.97
CA PHE A 30 -7.59 -8.18 -10.70
C PHE A 30 -8.84 -8.60 -9.95
N GLN A 31 -8.90 -9.88 -9.59
CA GLN A 31 -9.94 -10.40 -8.71
C GLN A 31 -9.46 -10.34 -7.26
N VAL A 32 -10.20 -9.63 -6.41
CA VAL A 32 -9.80 -9.38 -5.01
C VAL A 32 -10.94 -9.76 -4.08
N SER A 33 -10.62 -10.38 -2.94
CA SER A 33 -11.62 -10.74 -1.92
C SER A 33 -12.20 -9.47 -1.25
N LYS A 34 -13.45 -9.53 -0.81
CA LYS A 34 -14.08 -8.41 -0.10
C LYS A 34 -13.34 -8.05 1.19
N GLU A 35 -12.74 -9.04 1.84
CA GLU A 35 -11.96 -8.89 3.06
C GLU A 35 -10.71 -8.03 2.83
N ALA A 36 -9.95 -8.31 1.76
CA ALA A 36 -8.79 -7.51 1.38
C ALA A 36 -9.19 -6.11 0.89
N VAL A 37 -10.29 -6.01 0.13
CA VAL A 37 -10.77 -4.71 -0.38
C VAL A 37 -11.19 -3.77 0.74
N ARG A 38 -11.69 -4.28 1.87
CA ARG A 38 -12.09 -3.46 3.02
C ARG A 38 -10.95 -2.74 3.72
N LEU A 39 -9.70 -3.12 3.48
CA LEU A 39 -8.52 -2.36 3.94
C LEU A 39 -8.35 -1.04 3.17
N SER A 40 -8.95 -0.92 1.99
CA SER A 40 -9.09 0.33 1.26
C SER A 40 -10.38 1.04 1.69
N VAL A 41 -10.26 2.25 2.24
CA VAL A 41 -11.44 3.04 2.62
C VAL A 41 -12.28 3.40 1.39
N LEU A 42 -11.63 3.75 0.27
CA LEU A 42 -12.32 4.08 -0.97
C LEU A 42 -13.16 2.91 -1.46
N LEU A 43 -12.53 1.73 -1.60
CA LEU A 43 -13.22 0.57 -2.15
C LEU A 43 -14.25 0.00 -1.17
N ALA A 44 -14.03 0.08 0.14
CA ALA A 44 -15.02 -0.29 1.14
C ALA A 44 -16.33 0.50 0.97
N ASN A 45 -16.24 1.84 0.82
CA ASN A 45 -17.40 2.68 0.57
C ASN A 45 -18.13 2.29 -0.72
N MET A 46 -17.38 2.01 -1.80
CA MET A 46 -17.97 1.56 -3.08
C MET A 46 -18.72 0.23 -2.96
N ILE A 47 -18.23 -0.69 -2.12
CA ILE A 47 -18.92 -1.97 -1.84
C ILE A 47 -20.22 -1.72 -1.08
N ASP A 48 -20.17 -0.89 -0.04
CA ASP A 48 -21.31 -0.61 0.83
C ASP A 48 -22.42 0.14 0.08
N GLU A 49 -22.06 0.94 -0.92
CA GLU A 49 -22.99 1.58 -1.87
C GLU A 49 -23.56 0.62 -2.94
N GLY A 50 -23.16 -0.66 -2.93
CA GLY A 50 -23.78 -1.71 -3.75
C GLY A 50 -23.10 -1.98 -5.10
N CYS A 51 -21.85 -1.55 -5.31
CA CYS A 51 -21.08 -1.85 -6.54
C CYS A 51 -20.61 -3.32 -6.63
N VAL A 52 -21.31 -4.27 -6.00
CA VAL A 52 -20.92 -5.69 -5.96
C VAL A 52 -21.31 -6.36 -7.27
N GLY A 53 -20.32 -6.81 -8.05
CA GLY A 53 -20.51 -7.54 -9.30
C GLY A 53 -20.22 -6.73 -10.57
N SER A 54 -19.87 -5.45 -10.45
CA SER A 54 -19.30 -4.66 -11.54
C SER A 54 -17.77 -4.64 -11.49
N ILE A 55 -17.16 -4.32 -12.62
CA ILE A 55 -15.72 -4.05 -12.71
C ILE A 55 -15.49 -2.60 -12.28
N ILE A 56 -14.65 -2.37 -11.27
CA ILE A 56 -14.28 -1.03 -10.80
C ILE A 56 -13.03 -0.56 -11.55
N PRO A 57 -13.11 0.47 -12.41
CA PRO A 57 -11.94 1.02 -13.10
C PRO A 57 -11.14 1.96 -12.19
N LEU A 58 -9.85 1.70 -12.06
CA LEU A 58 -8.86 2.48 -11.32
C LEU A 58 -7.95 3.19 -12.33
N LEU A 59 -8.43 4.30 -12.88
CA LEU A 59 -7.78 5.00 -13.99
C LEU A 59 -6.42 5.64 -13.63
N ASN A 60 -6.12 5.79 -12.34
CA ASN A 60 -4.90 6.41 -11.84
C ASN A 60 -3.90 5.41 -11.26
N VAL A 61 -4.17 4.10 -11.35
CA VAL A 61 -3.33 3.06 -10.77
C VAL A 61 -2.99 2.03 -11.84
N ASP A 62 -1.70 1.88 -12.15
CA ASP A 62 -1.22 0.86 -13.09
C ASP A 62 -1.29 -0.55 -12.49
N GLY A 63 -1.18 -1.57 -13.33
CA GLY A 63 -1.32 -2.96 -12.91
C GLY A 63 -0.25 -3.41 -11.93
N ARG A 64 0.98 -2.91 -12.03
CA ARG A 64 2.09 -3.29 -11.14
C ARG A 64 1.84 -2.76 -9.73
N SER A 65 1.51 -1.48 -9.63
CA SER A 65 1.22 -0.84 -8.34
C SER A 65 -0.02 -1.44 -7.69
N LEU A 66 -1.07 -1.70 -8.49
CA LEU A 66 -2.29 -2.34 -8.00
C LEU A 66 -2.03 -3.76 -7.48
N ALA A 67 -1.19 -4.54 -8.17
CA ALA A 67 -0.81 -5.87 -7.73
C ALA A 67 -0.14 -5.84 -6.35
N THR A 68 0.82 -4.93 -6.13
CA THR A 68 1.50 -4.76 -4.84
C THR A 68 0.54 -4.35 -3.73
N VAL A 69 -0.39 -3.42 -3.99
CA VAL A 69 -1.42 -3.04 -3.01
C VAL A 69 -2.33 -4.22 -2.65
N ILE A 70 -2.73 -5.01 -3.64
CA ILE A 70 -3.57 -6.20 -3.43
C ILE A 70 -2.81 -7.26 -2.61
N GLU A 71 -1.54 -7.49 -2.91
CA GLU A 71 -0.69 -8.40 -2.14
C GLU A 71 -0.63 -8.00 -0.66
N TYR A 72 -0.39 -6.71 -0.40
CA TYR A 72 -0.42 -6.14 0.95
C TYR A 72 -1.78 -6.37 1.62
N CYS A 73 -2.88 -6.02 0.94
CA CYS A 73 -4.22 -6.17 1.51
C CYS A 73 -4.57 -7.62 1.83
N ASN A 74 -4.22 -8.57 0.95
CA ASN A 74 -4.47 -10.00 1.21
C ASN A 74 -3.69 -10.47 2.45
N LYS A 75 -2.40 -10.12 2.53
CA LYS A 75 -1.54 -10.51 3.66
C LYS A 75 -2.09 -10.00 4.99
N HIS A 76 -2.55 -8.75 5.03
CA HIS A 76 -3.11 -8.12 6.23
C HIS A 76 -4.50 -8.65 6.58
N ALA A 77 -5.34 -8.96 5.58
CA ALA A 77 -6.63 -9.60 5.80
C ALA A 77 -6.48 -11.02 6.38
N ASP A 78 -5.54 -11.82 5.86
CA ASP A 78 -5.24 -13.16 6.37
C ASP A 78 -4.73 -13.10 7.81
N ALA A 79 -3.85 -12.14 8.13
CA ALA A 79 -3.34 -11.93 9.49
C ALA A 79 -4.46 -11.51 10.47
N ALA A 80 -5.43 -10.71 10.02
CA ALA A 80 -6.60 -10.34 10.82
C ALA A 80 -7.52 -11.55 11.07
N ALA A 81 -7.76 -12.38 10.06
CA ALA A 81 -8.58 -13.58 10.17
C ALA A 81 -7.96 -14.68 11.05
N ALA A 82 -6.62 -14.74 11.12
CA ALA A 82 -5.88 -15.69 11.95
C ALA A 82 -5.87 -15.35 13.45
N LYS A 83 -6.29 -14.14 13.84
CA LYS A 83 -6.44 -13.78 15.27
C LYS A 83 -7.76 -14.34 15.81
N PRO A 84 -7.75 -15.31 16.73
CA PRO A 84 -8.99 -15.74 17.40
C PRO A 84 -9.56 -14.55 18.17
N GLY A 85 -10.86 -14.27 17.97
CA GLY A 85 -11.54 -13.04 18.37
C GLY A 85 -11.13 -12.52 19.76
N ALA A 86 -10.48 -11.37 19.78
CA ALA A 86 -10.32 -10.58 20.98
C ALA A 86 -11.63 -9.81 21.22
N ASP A 87 -12.27 -10.14 22.33
CA ASP A 87 -13.39 -9.43 22.94
C ASP A 87 -13.12 -7.91 22.97
N GLU A 88 -14.19 -7.12 22.79
CA GLU A 88 -14.14 -5.66 22.82
C GLU A 88 -13.74 -5.19 24.22
N GLY A 89 -12.46 -4.83 24.38
CA GLY A 89 -12.01 -4.10 25.57
C GLY A 89 -10.66 -4.52 26.11
N SER A 90 -9.58 -4.26 25.38
CA SER A 90 -8.31 -3.98 26.06
C SER A 90 -7.34 -3.25 25.15
N SER A 91 -7.06 -2.01 25.57
CA SER A 91 -5.89 -1.24 25.20
C SER A 91 -4.59 -2.05 25.31
N SER A 92 -3.73 -1.89 24.31
CA SER A 92 -2.28 -2.11 24.39
C SER A 92 -1.82 -3.47 24.94
N SER A 93 -1.83 -4.49 24.08
CA SER A 93 -0.72 -5.44 24.00
C SER A 93 -0.93 -6.31 22.78
N SER A 94 -0.31 -5.87 21.68
CA SER A 94 -0.01 -6.70 20.52
C SER A 94 0.44 -8.09 20.96
N SER A 95 -0.25 -9.11 20.46
CA SER A 95 0.25 -10.48 20.38
C SER A 95 1.64 -10.46 19.70
N GLY A 96 2.70 -10.40 20.50
CA GLY A 96 4.04 -9.93 20.10
C GLY A 96 4.59 -10.62 18.85
N ALA A 97 4.43 -11.94 18.71
CA ALA A 97 5.03 -12.68 17.60
C ALA A 97 4.34 -12.49 16.24
N SER A 98 3.00 -12.32 16.22
CA SER A 98 2.26 -12.22 14.95
C SER A 98 2.26 -10.81 14.38
N GLY A 99 2.40 -9.78 15.22
CA GLY A 99 2.54 -8.39 14.79
C GLY A 99 3.93 -8.14 14.20
N GLU A 100 4.98 -8.55 14.91
CA GLU A 100 6.37 -8.36 14.47
C GLU A 100 6.67 -9.06 13.14
N ALA A 101 6.13 -10.26 12.93
CA ALA A 101 6.30 -10.98 11.67
C ALA A 101 5.57 -10.30 10.49
N LEU A 102 4.45 -9.62 10.76
CA LEU A 102 3.71 -8.87 9.75
C LEU A 102 4.45 -7.59 9.38
N GLU A 103 4.90 -6.82 10.37
CA GLU A 103 5.71 -5.62 10.16
C GLU A 103 7.02 -5.92 9.43
N GLU A 104 7.67 -7.04 9.73
CA GLU A 104 8.87 -7.48 9.03
C GLU A 104 8.59 -7.85 7.56
N TRP A 105 7.41 -8.41 7.29
CA TRP A 105 6.99 -8.68 5.92
C TRP A 105 6.69 -7.37 5.18
N ASP A 106 6.03 -6.40 5.83
CA ASP A 106 5.76 -5.07 5.27
C ASP A 106 7.07 -4.36 4.90
N ARG A 107 8.05 -4.38 5.80
CA ARG A 107 9.39 -3.85 5.54
C ARG A 107 10.02 -4.51 4.32
N LYS A 108 10.00 -5.84 4.23
CA LYS A 108 10.56 -6.58 3.09
C LYS A 108 9.86 -6.29 1.77
N LEU A 109 8.53 -6.15 1.80
CA LEU A 109 7.75 -5.78 0.63
C LEU A 109 8.21 -4.43 0.11
N ILE A 110 8.31 -3.43 0.99
CA ILE A 110 8.67 -2.06 0.65
C ILE A 110 10.14 -1.93 0.26
N ASP A 111 11.04 -2.61 0.99
CA ASP A 111 12.48 -2.62 0.73
C ASP A 111 12.84 -3.29 -0.60
N GLY A 112 12.00 -4.20 -1.08
CA GLY A 112 12.16 -4.85 -2.38
C GLY A 112 11.81 -3.96 -3.59
N LEU A 113 11.26 -2.76 -3.37
CA LEU A 113 10.80 -1.88 -4.45
C LEU A 113 11.88 -0.90 -4.90
N SER A 114 11.95 -0.70 -6.22
CA SER A 114 12.70 0.42 -6.82
C SER A 114 12.05 1.77 -6.47
N MET A 115 12.79 2.88 -6.57
CA MET A 115 12.24 4.22 -6.34
C MET A 115 11.00 4.54 -7.17
N ASP A 116 11.01 4.19 -8.46
CA ASP A 116 9.84 4.41 -9.33
C ASP A 116 8.63 3.61 -8.82
N ALA A 117 8.81 2.32 -8.55
CA ALA A 117 7.76 1.48 -7.98
C ALA A 117 7.28 1.93 -6.59
N LEU A 118 8.16 2.50 -5.76
CA LEU A 118 7.80 3.04 -4.46
C LEU A 118 6.97 4.33 -4.61
N TYR A 119 7.32 5.19 -5.56
CA TYR A 119 6.54 6.38 -5.89
C TYR A 119 5.13 6.01 -6.41
N ASP A 120 5.06 5.07 -7.33
CA ASP A 120 3.79 4.59 -7.87
C ASP A 120 2.96 3.89 -6.78
N LEU A 121 3.60 3.14 -5.87
CA LEU A 121 2.94 2.54 -4.71
C LEU A 121 2.36 3.60 -3.77
N ILE A 122 3.10 4.68 -3.47
CA ILE A 122 2.61 5.79 -2.64
C ILE A 122 1.37 6.42 -3.28
N ASN A 123 1.41 6.68 -4.58
CA ASN A 123 0.27 7.24 -5.30
C ASN A 123 -0.93 6.29 -5.29
N ALA A 124 -0.71 4.99 -5.51
CA ALA A 124 -1.75 3.97 -5.48
C ALA A 124 -2.37 3.82 -4.08
N ALA A 125 -1.54 3.72 -3.04
CA ALA A 125 -1.98 3.61 -1.65
C ALA A 125 -2.74 4.84 -1.19
N ASN A 126 -2.32 6.04 -1.62
CA ASN A 126 -3.05 7.29 -1.37
C ASN A 126 -4.41 7.31 -2.09
N PHE A 127 -4.45 6.94 -3.38
CA PHE A 127 -5.69 6.89 -4.16
C PHE A 127 -6.70 5.90 -3.57
N LEU A 128 -6.24 4.71 -3.19
CA LEU A 128 -7.06 3.67 -2.57
C LEU A 128 -7.29 3.92 -1.07
N ASN A 129 -6.65 4.92 -0.48
CA ASN A 129 -6.73 5.27 0.94
C ASN A 129 -6.42 4.07 1.86
N VAL A 130 -5.28 3.42 1.62
CA VAL A 130 -4.71 2.36 2.45
C VAL A 130 -3.65 2.99 3.35
N LYS A 131 -4.07 3.51 4.51
CA LYS A 131 -3.26 4.39 5.37
C LYS A 131 -1.97 3.74 5.88
N GLU A 132 -2.03 2.50 6.33
CA GLU A 132 -0.87 1.79 6.88
C GLU A 132 0.22 1.57 5.82
N LEU A 133 -0.18 1.15 4.61
CA LEU A 133 0.72 1.00 3.47
C LEU A 133 1.33 2.33 3.04
N LEU A 134 0.51 3.38 2.98
CA LEU A 134 0.98 4.74 2.67
C LEU A 134 2.00 5.22 3.71
N GLY A 135 1.71 5.03 5.00
CA GLY A 135 2.60 5.39 6.10
C GLY A 135 3.94 4.67 6.01
N ALA A 136 3.92 3.35 5.81
CA ALA A 136 5.13 2.54 5.70
C ALA A 136 5.99 2.92 4.47
N ALA A 137 5.36 3.16 3.31
CA ALA A 137 6.07 3.59 2.11
C ALA A 137 6.67 5.00 2.27
N CYS A 138 5.93 5.95 2.84
CA CYS A 138 6.44 7.29 3.15
C CYS A 138 7.58 7.24 4.17
N GLN A 139 7.49 6.38 5.18
CA GLN A 139 8.53 6.18 6.18
C GLN A 139 9.84 5.70 5.53
N LYS A 140 9.74 4.75 4.58
CA LYS A 140 10.91 4.29 3.81
C LYS A 140 11.59 5.44 3.07
N VAL A 141 10.82 6.29 2.38
CA VAL A 141 11.36 7.47 1.70
C VAL A 141 12.03 8.42 2.69
N ALA A 142 11.41 8.67 3.85
CA ALA A 142 11.98 9.50 4.89
C ALA A 142 13.32 8.96 5.42
N ASP A 143 13.43 7.64 5.65
CA ASP A 143 14.66 7.02 6.15
C ASP A 143 15.77 6.99 5.08
N MET A 144 15.40 6.89 3.81
CA MET A 144 16.35 7.10 2.70
C MET A 144 16.90 8.52 2.70
N ILE A 145 16.04 9.53 2.86
CA ILE A 145 16.46 10.94 2.88
C ILE A 145 17.38 11.22 4.08
N LYS A 146 17.08 10.67 5.26
CA LYS A 146 17.92 10.84 6.47
C LYS A 146 19.36 10.36 6.29
N SER A 147 19.57 9.33 5.48
CA SER A 147 20.90 8.75 5.24
C SER A 147 21.65 9.38 4.07
N MET A 148 21.06 10.39 3.42
CA MET A 148 21.62 11.06 2.24
C MET A 148 22.08 12.48 2.54
N THR A 149 23.15 12.89 1.88
CA THR A 149 23.57 14.30 1.81
C THR A 149 22.59 15.13 0.97
N PRO A 150 22.48 16.45 1.19
CA PRO A 150 21.66 17.33 0.36
C PRO A 150 21.94 17.20 -1.14
N GLU A 151 23.20 16.98 -1.52
CA GLU A 151 23.59 16.78 -2.92
C GLU A 151 23.11 15.42 -3.47
N GLN A 152 23.12 14.37 -2.65
CA GLN A 152 22.57 13.06 -3.04
C GLN A 152 21.05 13.12 -3.19
N VAL A 153 20.35 13.78 -2.27
CA VAL A 153 18.90 14.02 -2.36
C VAL A 153 18.56 14.78 -3.64
N ARG A 154 19.28 15.88 -3.93
CA ARG A 154 19.10 16.64 -5.18
C ARG A 154 19.28 15.76 -6.42
N ARG A 155 20.33 14.95 -6.48
CA ARG A 155 20.54 14.02 -7.60
C ARG A 155 19.45 12.96 -7.71
N MET A 156 19.02 12.39 -6.58
CA MET A 156 18.01 11.34 -6.55
C MET A 156 16.65 11.84 -7.05
N PHE A 157 16.24 13.04 -6.63
CA PHE A 157 14.97 13.64 -7.04
C PHE A 157 15.07 14.48 -8.33
N GLY A 158 16.24 14.50 -9.00
CA GLY A 158 16.45 15.30 -10.20
C GLY A 158 16.34 16.81 -10.00
N MET A 159 16.56 17.29 -8.78
CA MET A 159 16.48 18.71 -8.42
C MET A 159 17.82 19.41 -8.71
N ALA A 160 17.76 20.56 -9.38
CA ALA A 160 18.91 21.44 -9.53
C ALA A 160 19.20 22.19 -8.22
N ASN A 161 20.46 22.50 -7.94
CA ASN A 161 20.79 23.42 -6.87
C ASN A 161 20.45 24.84 -7.33
N ASP A 162 19.44 25.44 -6.72
CA ASP A 162 18.96 26.79 -6.96
C ASP A 162 19.59 27.83 -6.03
N PHE A 163 20.39 27.39 -5.05
CA PHE A 163 21.13 28.27 -4.15
C PHE A 163 22.44 28.77 -4.77
N THR A 164 22.78 30.02 -4.50
CA THR A 164 24.13 30.54 -4.71
C THR A 164 25.11 29.96 -3.70
N LYS A 165 26.42 30.07 -3.96
CA LYS A 165 27.45 29.56 -3.04
C LYS A 165 27.40 30.26 -1.69
N GLU A 166 27.18 31.58 -1.70
CA GLU A 166 27.04 32.36 -0.47
C GLU A 166 25.82 31.92 0.36
N GLU A 167 24.66 31.72 -0.27
CA GLU A 167 23.45 31.25 0.42
C GLU A 167 23.62 29.81 0.97
N GLU A 168 24.28 28.92 0.23
CA GLU A 168 24.53 27.55 0.70
C GLU A 168 25.49 27.52 1.90
N GLU A 169 26.52 28.38 1.91
CA GLU A 169 27.43 28.54 3.05
C GLU A 169 26.73 29.12 4.27
N GLU A 170 25.84 30.10 4.09
CA GLU A 170 25.04 30.70 5.17
C GLU A 170 24.07 29.67 5.76
N ILE A 171 23.33 28.95 4.91
CA ILE A 171 22.42 27.86 5.34
C ILE A 171 23.20 26.76 6.08
N ARG A 172 24.37 26.33 5.58
CA ARG A 172 25.22 25.35 6.27
C ARG A 172 25.69 25.85 7.64
N LYS A 173 26.00 27.14 7.76
CA LYS A 173 26.44 27.73 9.02
C LYS A 173 25.30 27.83 10.03
N GLU A 174 24.08 28.15 9.59
CA GLU A 174 22.89 28.19 10.44
C GLU A 174 22.41 26.80 10.85
N THR A 175 22.58 25.80 9.98
CA THR A 175 22.16 24.42 10.21
C THR A 175 23.28 23.52 10.71
N SER A 176 24.38 24.08 11.22
CA SER A 176 25.54 23.29 11.70
C SER A 176 25.15 22.23 12.74
N TRP A 177 24.14 22.52 13.58
CA TRP A 177 23.57 21.60 14.56
C TRP A 177 23.03 20.29 13.96
N ALA A 178 22.67 20.27 12.67
CA ALA A 178 22.17 19.09 11.97
C ALA A 178 23.29 18.21 11.40
N PHE A 179 24.55 18.68 11.45
CA PHE A 179 25.73 18.01 10.92
C PHE A 179 26.78 17.66 11.99
N ASP A 180 26.59 18.15 13.23
CA ASP A 180 27.42 17.83 14.38
C ASP A 180 26.90 16.53 15.07
N GLU A 181 27.21 15.36 14.50
CA GLU A 181 27.16 14.02 15.17
C GLU A 181 28.37 13.16 14.81
#